data_AF-D9S9Z2-F1
#
_entry.id   AF-D9S9Z2-F1
#
_cell.length_a   1.000
_cell.length_b   1.000
_cell.length_c   1.000
_cell.angle_alpha   90.00
_cell.angle_beta   90.00
_cell.angle_gamma   90.00
#
_symmetry.space_group_name_H-M   'P 1'
#
loop_
_entity.id
_entity.type
_entity.pdbx_description
1 polymer ?
#
loop_
_entity_poly.entity_id
_entity_poly.type
_entity_poly.pdbx_seq_one_letter_code
_entity_poly.pdbx_strand_id
1 'polypeptide(L)'
;MDDIYLDRPNLYIGFHGCEKKVGIDLILHPNRIHMSAHDYEWLGHGFYVWENNYDRALDWASNHYPKFKESFAIGVVYTLEKCLDLTDKHFVELLSKDYPEFLIDLKRMGAPIPQNTDLKGKPNPSGVLRYLDCFFDRTFAFFKGYCRKYSLF
;
A
#
# COMPACT_ATOMS: atom_id res chain seq x y z
N MET A 1 -7.49 16.30 16.93
CA MET A 1 -8.51 15.27 16.70
C MET A 1 -8.44 14.37 17.92
N ASP A 2 -9.57 14.14 18.58
CA ASP A 2 -9.56 13.18 19.68
C ASP A 2 -9.31 11.79 19.10
N ASP A 3 -8.33 11.08 19.65
CA ASP A 3 -7.84 9.78 19.17
C ASP A 3 -8.94 8.71 19.02
N ILE A 4 -10.11 8.92 19.65
CA ILE A 4 -11.27 8.03 19.60
C ILE A 4 -11.87 7.86 18.19
N TYR A 5 -11.69 8.83 17.29
CA TYR A 5 -12.21 8.75 15.92
C TYR A 5 -11.19 8.20 14.91
N LEU A 6 -9.97 7.91 15.37
CA LEU A 6 -8.92 7.31 14.52
C LEU A 6 -9.04 5.78 14.45
N ASP A 7 -9.64 5.15 15.46
CA ASP A 7 -9.85 3.71 15.47
C ASP A 7 -11.07 3.35 14.63
N ARG A 8 -10.94 2.35 13.75
CA ARG A 8 -11.99 1.92 12.82
C ARG A 8 -12.32 0.44 13.01
N PRO A 9 -12.94 0.07 14.14
CA PRO A 9 -13.21 -1.34 14.50
C PRO A 9 -14.19 -2.05 13.56
N ASN A 10 -14.66 -1.39 12.51
CA ASN A 10 -15.53 -1.96 11.50
C ASN A 10 -14.83 -3.09 10.76
N LEU A 11 -15.63 -4.08 10.37
CA LEU A 11 -15.23 -5.13 9.47
C LEU A 11 -15.38 -4.64 8.03
N TYR A 12 -14.29 -4.69 7.28
CA TYR A 12 -14.19 -4.33 5.88
C TYR A 12 -14.06 -5.58 5.02
N ILE A 13 -14.58 -5.49 3.80
CA ILE A 13 -14.44 -6.50 2.77
C ILE A 13 -13.68 -5.87 1.61
N GLY A 14 -12.69 -6.57 1.12
CA GLY A 14 -11.99 -6.16 -0.09
C GLY A 14 -11.41 -7.34 -0.85
N PHE A 15 -10.75 -7.03 -1.96
CA PHE A 15 -10.25 -8.04 -2.88
C PHE A 15 -8.78 -7.80 -3.22
N HIS A 16 -7.97 -8.86 -3.12
CA HIS A 16 -6.56 -8.84 -3.49
C HIS A 16 -6.38 -9.49 -4.87
N GLY A 17 -5.97 -8.69 -5.85
CA GLY A 17 -5.63 -9.19 -7.19
C GLY A 17 -4.21 -9.77 -7.20
N CYS A 18 -4.04 -10.99 -7.71
CA CYS A 18 -2.76 -11.70 -7.71
C CYS A 18 -2.66 -12.74 -8.85
N GLU A 19 -1.53 -13.45 -8.93
CA GLU A 19 -1.44 -14.67 -9.75
C GLU A 19 -2.16 -15.82 -9.02
N LYS A 20 -2.91 -16.65 -9.76
CA LYS A 20 -3.73 -17.73 -9.19
C LYS A 20 -2.99 -18.63 -8.21
N LYS A 21 -1.76 -19.03 -8.52
CA LYS A 21 -0.97 -19.89 -7.62
C LYS A 21 -0.75 -19.24 -6.24
N VAL A 22 -0.57 -17.92 -6.20
CA VAL A 22 -0.36 -17.15 -4.96
C VAL A 22 -1.67 -17.05 -4.20
N GLY A 23 -2.78 -16.76 -4.87
CA GLY A 23 -4.09 -16.73 -4.24
C GLY A 23 -4.52 -18.09 -3.68
N ILE A 24 -4.29 -19.17 -4.40
CA ILE A 24 -4.56 -20.53 -3.93
C ILE A 24 -3.67 -20.90 -2.73
N ASP A 25 -2.37 -20.58 -2.76
CA ASP A 25 -1.50 -20.80 -1.61
C ASP A 25 -2.00 -20.04 -0.38
N LEU A 26 -2.45 -18.80 -0.56
CA LEU A 26 -2.98 -18.00 0.54
C LEU A 26 -4.28 -18.56 1.12
N ILE A 27 -5.17 -19.09 0.29
CA ILE A 27 -6.40 -19.77 0.74
C ILE A 27 -6.06 -21.04 1.55
N LEU A 28 -5.09 -21.84 1.08
CA LEU A 28 -4.68 -23.07 1.76
C LEU A 28 -3.86 -22.79 3.04
N HIS A 29 -3.16 -21.66 3.07
CA HIS A 29 -2.24 -21.27 4.12
C HIS A 29 -2.41 -19.79 4.49
N PRO A 30 -3.52 -19.41 5.16
CA PRO A 30 -3.89 -17.99 5.39
C PRO A 30 -2.87 -17.18 6.21
N ASN A 31 -1.95 -17.83 6.91
CA ASN A 31 -0.87 -17.18 7.65
C ASN A 31 0.37 -16.87 6.79
N ARG A 32 0.42 -17.31 5.52
CA ARG A 32 1.53 -17.09 4.59
C ARG A 32 1.22 -15.94 3.64
N ILE A 33 1.08 -14.75 4.20
CA ILE A 33 0.80 -13.54 3.43
C ILE A 33 2.05 -13.12 2.66
N HIS A 34 1.93 -13.04 1.34
CA HIS A 34 2.97 -12.47 0.48
C HIS A 34 2.88 -10.94 0.51
N MET A 35 3.80 -10.31 1.24
CA MET A 35 3.91 -8.86 1.32
C MET A 35 4.67 -8.30 0.12
N SER A 36 4.13 -7.24 -0.48
CA SER A 36 4.84 -6.45 -1.48
C SER A 36 5.88 -5.59 -0.77
N ALA A 37 7.13 -5.67 -1.21
CA ALA A 37 8.27 -5.07 -0.52
C ALA A 37 9.29 -4.44 -1.48
N HIS A 38 8.84 -3.95 -2.64
CA HIS A 38 9.73 -3.26 -3.57
C HIS A 38 10.02 -1.83 -3.09
N ASP A 39 11.16 -1.27 -3.46
CA ASP A 39 11.51 0.11 -3.09
C ASP A 39 10.69 1.20 -3.80
N TYR A 40 9.68 0.83 -4.58
CA TYR A 40 8.86 1.73 -5.39
C TYR A 40 7.36 1.48 -5.24
N GLU A 41 6.94 0.81 -4.17
CA GLU A 41 5.52 0.64 -3.82
C GLU A 41 4.82 1.99 -3.65
N TRP A 42 3.57 2.08 -4.04
CA TRP A 42 2.84 3.36 -4.03
C TRP A 42 2.58 3.90 -2.62
N LEU A 43 2.34 3.00 -1.66
CA LEU A 43 2.01 3.34 -0.26
C LEU A 43 2.93 2.61 0.73
N GLY A 44 4.19 2.40 0.35
CA GLY A 44 5.14 1.61 1.14
C GLY A 44 4.88 0.10 1.10
N HIS A 45 5.63 -0.66 1.90
CA HIS A 45 5.54 -2.12 1.87
C HIS A 45 4.23 -2.62 2.50
N GLY A 46 3.55 -3.56 1.86
CA GLY A 46 2.19 -3.89 2.26
C GLY A 46 1.55 -5.08 1.56
N PHE A 47 0.38 -5.45 2.08
CA PHE A 47 -0.58 -6.29 1.40
C PHE A 47 -1.72 -5.39 0.88
N TYR A 48 -1.90 -5.36 -0.44
CA TYR A 48 -2.78 -4.41 -1.11
C TYR A 48 -4.15 -4.99 -1.41
N VAL A 49 -5.20 -4.26 -1.03
CA VAL A 49 -6.58 -4.70 -1.18
C VAL A 49 -7.40 -3.59 -1.83
N TRP A 50 -8.26 -3.95 -2.78
CA TRP A 50 -9.29 -3.07 -3.32
C TRP A 50 -10.55 -3.22 -2.47
N GLU A 51 -10.86 -2.18 -1.69
CA GLU A 51 -12.04 -2.17 -0.83
C GLU A 51 -13.33 -2.29 -1.65
N ASN A 52 -14.15 -3.29 -1.32
CA ASN A 52 -15.45 -3.55 -1.91
C ASN A 52 -15.48 -3.54 -3.47
N ASN A 53 -14.38 -3.95 -4.12
CA ASN A 53 -14.26 -3.85 -5.58
C ASN A 53 -13.50 -5.03 -6.21
N TYR A 54 -14.20 -6.14 -6.40
CA TYR A 54 -13.69 -7.34 -7.04
C TYR A 54 -13.21 -7.08 -8.48
N ASP A 55 -14.02 -6.38 -9.27
CA ASP A 55 -13.73 -6.13 -10.68
C ASP A 55 -12.44 -5.33 -10.85
N ARG A 56 -12.20 -4.33 -9.99
CA ARG A 56 -10.95 -3.56 -9.99
C ARG A 56 -9.74 -4.41 -9.60
N ALA A 57 -9.89 -5.31 -8.63
CA ALA A 57 -8.82 -6.22 -8.24
C ALA A 57 -8.44 -7.18 -9.38
N LEU A 58 -9.45 -7.75 -10.05
CA LEU A 58 -9.23 -8.65 -11.18
C LEU A 58 -8.70 -7.91 -12.42
N ASP A 59 -9.18 -6.69 -12.69
CA ASP A 59 -8.67 -5.84 -13.76
C ASP A 59 -7.20 -5.50 -13.54
N TRP A 60 -6.81 -5.14 -12.31
CA TRP A 60 -5.42 -4.92 -11.96
C TRP A 60 -4.56 -6.17 -12.20
N ALA A 61 -5.01 -7.34 -11.72
CA ALA A 61 -4.27 -8.60 -11.92
C ALA A 61 -4.14 -8.96 -13.41
N SER A 62 -5.20 -8.74 -14.19
CA SER A 62 -5.24 -8.97 -15.64
C SER A 62 -4.33 -8.04 -16.42
N ASN A 63 -4.15 -6.81 -15.94
CA ASN A 63 -3.30 -5.79 -16.56
C ASN A 63 -1.93 -5.66 -15.90
N HIS A 64 -1.61 -6.50 -14.92
CA HIS A 64 -0.34 -6.47 -14.20
C HIS A 64 0.86 -6.60 -15.13
N TYR A 65 1.96 -5.92 -14.76
CA TYR A 65 3.23 -6.03 -15.43
C TYR A 65 4.36 -6.32 -14.43
N PRO A 66 5.13 -7.41 -14.61
CA PRO A 66 5.02 -8.40 -15.68
C PRO A 66 3.71 -9.19 -15.62
N LYS A 67 3.25 -9.69 -16.77
CA LYS A 67 1.96 -10.42 -16.86
C LYS A 67 2.01 -11.68 -16.00
N PHE A 68 0.97 -11.87 -15.18
CA PHE A 68 0.75 -13.15 -14.51
C PHE A 68 0.39 -14.23 -15.52
N LYS A 69 0.71 -15.50 -15.22
CA LYS A 69 0.31 -16.63 -16.08
C LYS A 69 -1.20 -16.81 -16.06
N GLU A 70 -1.80 -16.67 -14.87
CA GLU A 70 -3.24 -16.73 -14.67
C GLU A 70 -3.62 -15.70 -13.62
N SER A 71 -4.38 -14.69 -14.02
CA SER A 71 -4.89 -13.64 -13.14
C SER A 71 -5.96 -14.20 -12.21
N PHE A 72 -5.96 -13.73 -10.97
CA PHE A 72 -6.89 -14.19 -9.95
C PHE A 72 -7.18 -13.07 -8.96
N ALA A 73 -8.31 -13.16 -8.26
CA ALA A 73 -8.65 -12.25 -7.18
C ALA A 73 -9.25 -13.06 -6.03
N ILE A 74 -8.80 -12.78 -4.81
CA ILE A 74 -9.29 -13.41 -3.59
C ILE A 74 -10.01 -12.38 -2.73
N GLY A 75 -11.05 -12.81 -2.02
CA GLY A 75 -11.72 -12.00 -1.01
C GLY A 75 -10.89 -11.93 0.28
N VAL A 76 -10.96 -10.79 0.96
CA VAL A 76 -10.26 -10.53 2.22
C VAL A 76 -11.21 -9.82 3.16
N VAL A 77 -11.25 -10.26 4.42
CA VAL A 77 -11.99 -9.62 5.49
C VAL A 77 -10.99 -9.01 6.47
N TYR A 78 -11.06 -7.71 6.71
CA TYR A 78 -10.06 -7.03 7.52
C TYR A 78 -10.67 -5.96 8.41
N THR A 79 -9.95 -5.58 9.45
CA THR A 79 -10.31 -4.47 10.33
C THR A 79 -9.21 -3.44 10.24
N LEU A 80 -9.58 -2.17 10.07
CA LEU A 80 -8.62 -1.08 10.07
C LEU A 80 -8.51 -0.56 11.50
N GLU A 81 -7.34 -0.61 12.12
CA GLU A 81 -7.16 0.08 13.41
C GLU A 81 -6.89 1.58 13.13
N LYS A 82 -5.89 2.20 13.76
CA LYS A 82 -5.43 3.53 13.38
C LYS A 82 -4.85 3.51 11.96
N CYS A 83 -5.63 3.91 10.96
CA CYS A 83 -5.24 3.89 9.54
C CYS A 83 -4.94 5.30 9.01
N LEU A 84 -3.88 5.45 8.22
CA LEU A 84 -3.60 6.68 7.47
C LEU A 84 -4.60 6.79 6.32
N ASP A 85 -5.64 7.62 6.49
CA ASP A 85 -6.66 7.82 5.49
C ASP A 85 -6.38 9.07 4.63
N LEU A 86 -5.91 8.87 3.41
CA LEU A 86 -5.61 9.96 2.48
C LEU A 86 -6.86 10.69 1.94
N THR A 87 -8.07 10.23 2.27
CA THR A 87 -9.32 10.96 2.00
C THR A 87 -9.72 11.87 3.16
N ASP A 88 -9.11 11.71 4.34
CA ASP A 88 -9.34 12.53 5.51
C ASP A 88 -8.38 13.74 5.51
N LYS A 89 -8.97 14.93 5.64
CA LYS A 89 -8.23 16.20 5.71
C LYS A 89 -7.16 16.21 6.81
N HIS A 90 -7.43 15.60 7.96
CA HIS A 90 -6.48 15.54 9.07
C HIS A 90 -5.16 14.88 8.66
N PHE A 91 -5.24 13.73 8.00
CA PHE A 91 -4.07 12.98 7.55
C PHE A 91 -3.38 13.64 6.36
N VAL A 92 -4.14 14.25 5.45
CA VAL A 92 -3.57 15.06 4.36
C VAL A 92 -2.76 16.24 4.92
N GLU A 93 -3.29 16.97 5.91
CA GLU A 93 -2.57 18.05 6.57
C GLU A 93 -1.35 17.55 7.36
N LEU A 94 -1.46 16.39 8.00
CA LEU A 94 -0.36 15.76 8.72
C LEU A 94 0.82 15.46 7.78
N LEU A 95 0.56 14.78 6.66
CA LEU A 95 1.59 14.47 5.66
C LEU A 95 2.18 15.74 5.04
N SER A 96 1.34 16.74 4.77
CA SER A 96 1.79 18.02 4.19
C SER A 96 2.77 18.76 5.10
N LYS A 97 2.61 18.64 6.43
CA LYS A 97 3.51 19.24 7.42
C LYS A 97 4.76 18.41 7.66
N ASP A 98 4.62 17.08 7.66
CA ASP A 98 5.73 16.17 7.96
C ASP A 98 6.71 16.01 6.79
N TYR A 99 6.25 16.16 5.55
CA TYR A 99 7.11 16.01 4.37
C TYR A 99 8.28 17.02 4.33
N PRO A 100 8.10 18.34 4.57
CA PRO A 100 9.22 19.27 4.69
C PRO A 100 10.25 18.90 5.77
N GLU A 101 9.80 18.45 6.95
CA GLU A 101 10.70 18.03 8.03
C GLU A 101 11.52 16.80 7.63
N PHE A 102 10.86 15.84 6.97
CA PHE A 102 11.53 14.68 6.39
C PHE A 102 12.65 15.08 5.41
N LEU A 103 12.43 16.07 4.55
CA LEU A 103 13.48 16.57 3.64
C LEU A 103 14.64 17.24 4.39
N ILE A 104 14.35 17.97 5.46
CA ILE A 104 15.38 18.57 6.33
C ILE A 104 16.24 17.48 6.97
N ASP A 105 15.61 16.41 7.47
CA ASP A 105 16.33 15.31 8.12
C ASP A 105 17.21 14.54 7.12
N LEU A 106 16.73 14.26 5.91
CA LEU A 106 17.58 13.68 4.86
C LEU A 106 18.80 14.54 4.55
N LYS A 107 18.59 15.86 4.44
CA LYS A 107 19.70 16.81 4.23
C LYS A 107 20.70 16.80 5.37
N ARG A 108 20.24 16.76 6.63
CA ARG A 108 21.11 16.69 7.82
C ARG A 108 21.92 15.40 7.85
N MET A 109 21.33 14.29 7.40
CA MET A 109 21.99 12.99 7.31
C MET A 109 22.93 12.86 6.10
N GLY A 110 22.91 13.82 5.17
CA GLY A 110 23.62 13.69 3.89
C GLY A 110 23.05 12.60 2.98
N ALA A 111 21.80 12.19 3.22
CA ALA A 111 21.12 11.18 2.42
C ALA A 111 20.46 11.82 1.18
N PRO A 112 20.53 11.18 0.00
CA PRO A 112 19.84 11.69 -1.19
C PRO A 112 18.32 11.53 -1.05
N ILE A 113 17.57 12.47 -1.62
CA ILE A 113 16.10 12.38 -1.72
C ILE A 113 15.77 11.45 -2.91
N PRO A 114 15.10 10.30 -2.69
CA PRO A 114 14.70 9.43 -3.79
C PRO A 114 13.78 10.14 -4.78
N GLN A 115 13.78 9.70 -6.03
CA GLN A 115 12.96 10.30 -7.09
C GLN A 115 12.04 9.26 -7.70
N ASN A 116 10.79 9.65 -7.93
CA ASN A 116 9.86 8.83 -8.69
C ASN A 116 10.30 8.75 -10.14
N THR A 117 10.26 7.55 -10.69
CA THR A 117 10.72 7.31 -12.06
C THR A 117 9.71 6.48 -12.80
N ASP A 118 9.91 6.38 -14.10
CA ASP A 118 9.04 5.63 -14.97
C ASP A 118 9.56 4.25 -15.26
N LEU A 119 8.63 3.33 -15.47
CA LEU A 119 8.97 2.01 -15.95
C LEU A 119 9.47 2.13 -17.41
N LYS A 120 10.72 1.75 -17.64
CA LYS A 120 11.34 1.81 -18.97
C LYS A 120 10.49 1.05 -20.00
N GLY A 121 10.23 1.68 -21.14
CA GLY A 121 9.56 1.06 -22.29
C GLY A 121 8.02 1.11 -22.28
N LYS A 122 7.39 1.96 -21.46
CA LYS A 122 5.92 2.14 -21.44
C LYS A 122 5.48 3.50 -22.04
N PRO A 123 4.46 3.52 -22.92
CA PRO A 123 3.81 4.77 -23.31
C PRO A 123 2.95 5.30 -22.14
N ASN A 124 2.98 6.62 -21.92
CA ASN A 124 2.45 7.34 -20.74
C ASN A 124 3.17 7.06 -19.41
N PRO A 125 4.46 7.39 -19.33
CA PRO A 125 5.26 7.35 -18.11
C PRO A 125 4.83 8.50 -17.17
N SER A 126 4.13 8.20 -16.08
CA SER A 126 3.73 9.18 -15.05
C SER A 126 4.14 8.71 -13.66
N GLY A 127 5.45 8.67 -13.40
CA GLY A 127 6.04 8.29 -12.11
C GLY A 127 5.53 6.95 -11.60
N VAL A 128 5.48 5.93 -12.47
CA VAL A 128 4.91 4.61 -12.12
C VAL A 128 5.65 3.96 -10.94
N LEU A 129 6.97 4.16 -10.87
CA LEU A 129 7.82 3.69 -9.80
C LEU A 129 7.95 4.78 -8.73
N ARG A 130 7.33 4.55 -7.57
CA ARG A 130 7.13 5.52 -6.49
C ARG A 130 8.21 5.44 -5.41
N TYR A 131 9.48 5.61 -5.79
CA TYR A 131 10.61 5.50 -4.86
C TYR A 131 10.56 6.52 -3.71
N LEU A 132 10.13 7.75 -4.00
CA LEU A 132 10.00 8.78 -2.98
C LEU A 132 8.87 8.46 -2.01
N ASP A 133 7.70 8.11 -2.52
CA ASP A 133 6.51 7.82 -1.71
C ASP A 133 6.77 6.57 -0.85
N CYS A 134 7.28 5.47 -1.43
CA CYS A 134 7.63 4.26 -0.68
C CYS A 134 8.60 4.56 0.48
N PHE A 135 9.64 5.35 0.20
CA PHE A 135 10.65 5.67 1.20
C PHE A 135 10.11 6.60 2.30
N PHE A 136 9.31 7.60 1.92
CA PHE A 136 8.64 8.49 2.88
C PHE A 136 7.67 7.72 3.77
N ASP A 137 6.79 6.89 3.21
CA ASP A 137 5.80 6.11 3.96
C ASP A 137 6.45 5.12 4.93
N ARG A 138 7.53 4.45 4.52
CA ARG A 138 8.28 3.55 5.42
C ARG A 138 8.85 4.30 6.62
N THR A 139 9.30 5.54 6.41
CA THR A 139 9.83 6.37 7.47
C THR A 139 8.69 6.88 8.36
N PHE A 140 7.65 7.44 7.75
CA PHE A 140 6.48 8.02 8.44
C PHE A 140 5.71 6.99 9.28
N ALA A 141 5.35 5.84 8.69
CA ALA A 141 4.55 4.81 9.35
C ALA A 141 5.30 4.11 10.49
N PHE A 142 6.62 3.93 10.36
CA PHE A 142 7.45 3.33 11.41
C PHE A 142 7.46 4.20 12.68
N PHE A 143 7.47 5.53 12.53
CA PHE A 143 7.44 6.44 13.67
C PHE A 143 6.05 6.62 14.30
N LYS A 144 4.98 6.39 13.54
CA LYS A 144 3.60 6.73 13.98
C LYS A 144 2.64 5.56 14.17
N GLY A 145 3.08 4.32 13.93
CA GLY A 145 2.38 3.12 14.40
C GLY A 145 1.00 2.86 13.78
N TYR A 146 0.82 3.19 12.50
CA TYR A 146 -0.46 3.01 11.80
C TYR A 146 -0.63 1.60 11.18
N CYS A 147 -1.86 1.07 11.28
CA CYS A 147 -2.43 -0.14 10.67
C CYS A 147 -1.80 -1.52 10.97
N ARG A 148 -2.45 -2.37 11.79
CA ARG A 148 -2.27 -3.86 11.78
C ARG A 148 -3.49 -4.65 12.27
N LYS A 149 -4.13 -5.42 11.36
CA LYS A 149 -4.60 -6.83 11.54
C LYS A 149 -5.40 -7.28 10.31
N TYR A 150 -5.16 -8.50 9.85
CA TYR A 150 -5.88 -9.12 8.72
C TYR A 150 -6.39 -10.51 9.13
N SER A 151 -7.52 -10.95 8.56
CA SER A 151 -7.98 -12.35 8.65
C SER A 151 -8.43 -12.80 7.26
N LEU A 152 -7.84 -13.88 6.76
CA LEU A 152 -8.11 -14.41 5.42
C LEU A 152 -9.01 -15.65 5.54
N PHE A 153 -9.98 -15.79 4.64
CA PHE A 153 -10.85 -16.95 4.50
C PHE A 153 -10.86 -17.43 3.05
#